data_AF-A0A7C5SL11-F1
#
_entry.id   AF-A0A7C5SL11-F1
#
_cell.length_a   1.000
_cell.length_b   1.000
_cell.length_c   1.000
_cell.angle_alpha   90.00
_cell.angle_beta   90.00
_cell.angle_gamma   90.00
#
_symmetry.space_group_name_H-M   'P 1'
#
loop_
_entity.id
_entity.type
_entity.pdbx_description
1 polymer ?
#
loop_
_entity_poly.entity_id
_entity_poly.type
_entity_poly.pdbx_seq_one_letter_code
_entity_poly.pdbx_strand_id
1 'polypeptide(L)'
;MKFVVFSMPSSRYTLVIVIVFLIILIGVLIGVIVVLNAPSTSPGGYSTGYSNVSRAVGVRIVIIVDNNPYKPGLETAWGLSIYVEAGNVSFLFDTGPSPDVLGANAERLA
;
A
#
# COMPACT_ATOMS: atom_id res chain seq x y z
N MET A 1 19.55 66.37 -5.74
CA MET A 1 19.07 65.14 -6.42
C MET A 1 17.55 65.15 -6.41
N LYS A 2 16.88 65.25 -7.57
CA LYS A 2 15.42 65.13 -7.67
C LYS A 2 15.10 63.67 -8.00
N PHE A 3 14.46 62.95 -7.08
CA PHE A 3 13.87 61.65 -7.38
C PHE A 3 12.67 61.88 -8.30
N VAL A 4 12.81 61.51 -9.57
CA VAL A 4 11.69 61.49 -10.51
C VAL A 4 10.82 60.29 -10.12
N VAL A 5 9.84 60.51 -9.25
CA VAL A 5 8.80 59.52 -8.95
C VAL A 5 7.86 59.52 -10.15
N PHE A 6 7.99 58.51 -11.00
CA PHE A 6 7.06 58.29 -12.12
C PHE A 6 5.66 58.00 -11.55
N SER A 7 4.82 59.02 -11.46
CA SER A 7 3.41 58.87 -11.09
C SER A 7 2.68 58.25 -12.28
N MET A 8 2.37 56.94 -12.21
CA MET A 8 1.52 56.33 -13.24
C MET A 8 0.05 56.74 -13.01
N PRO A 9 -0.75 56.92 -14.06
CA PRO A 9 -2.19 57.12 -13.91
C PRO A 9 -2.85 55.97 -13.14
N SER A 10 -3.83 56.27 -12.28
CA SER A 10 -4.56 55.29 -11.45
C SER A 10 -5.11 54.09 -12.24
N SER A 11 -5.54 54.31 -13.48
CA SER A 11 -6.01 53.26 -14.40
C SER A 11 -4.95 52.21 -14.75
N ARG A 12 -3.67 52.58 -14.76
CA ARG A 12 -2.56 51.65 -15.03
C ARG A 12 -2.27 50.75 -13.84
N TYR A 13 -2.40 51.26 -12.61
CA TYR A 13 -2.28 50.44 -11.40
C TYR A 13 -3.42 49.42 -11.32
N THR A 14 -4.66 49.83 -11.60
CA THR A 14 -5.80 48.90 -11.67
C THR A 14 -5.57 47.80 -12.70
N LEU A 15 -5.09 48.16 -13.90
CA LEU A 15 -4.77 47.19 -14.95
C LEU A 15 -3.67 46.21 -14.51
N VAL A 16 -2.60 46.71 -13.90
CA VAL A 16 -1.51 45.86 -13.37
C VAL A 16 -2.01 44.93 -12.27
N ILE A 17 -2.84 45.41 -11.34
CA ILE A 17 -3.43 44.59 -10.28
C ILE A 17 -4.31 43.48 -10.87
N VAL A 18 -5.14 43.79 -11.87
CA VAL A 18 -5.98 42.80 -12.56
C VAL A 18 -5.12 41.75 -13.27
N ILE A 19 -4.05 42.16 -13.97
CA ILE A 19 -3.14 41.24 -14.64
C ILE A 19 -2.45 40.31 -13.64
N VAL A 20 -1.95 40.85 -12.52
CA VAL A 20 -1.31 40.05 -11.46
C VAL A 20 -2.31 39.05 -10.87
N PHE A 21 -3.55 39.47 -10.61
CA PHE A 21 -4.59 38.59 -10.09
C PHE A 21 -4.95 37.46 -11.06
N LEU A 22 -5.03 37.74 -12.36
CA LEU A 22 -5.27 36.74 -13.40
C LEU A 22 -4.13 35.72 -13.49
N ILE A 23 -2.87 36.16 -13.38
CA ILE A 23 -1.70 35.26 -13.39
C ILE A 23 -1.75 34.30 -12.19
N ILE A 24 -2.08 34.81 -10.99
CA ILE A 24 -2.22 33.98 -9.80
C ILE A 24 -3.34 32.95 -9.98
N LEU A 25 -4.51 33.37 -10.49
CA LEU A 25 -5.62 32.46 -10.76
C LEU A 25 -5.26 31.36 -11.75
N ILE A 26 -4.57 31.70 -12.84
CA ILE A 26 -4.11 30.72 -13.83
C ILE A 26 -3.12 29.73 -13.21
N GLY A 27 -2.17 30.21 -12.41
CA GLY A 27 -1.21 29.35 -11.70
C GLY A 27 -1.88 28.37 -10.76
N VAL A 28 -2.87 28.82 -9.99
CA VAL A 28 -3.67 27.96 -9.10
C VAL A 28 -4.44 26.92 -9.91
N LEU A 29 -5.08 27.33 -11.01
CA LEU A 29 -5.83 26.41 -11.87
C LEU A 29 -4.93 25.32 -12.47
N ILE A 30 -3.74 25.71 -12.97
CA ILE A 30 -2.75 24.75 -13.48
C ILE A 30 -2.30 23.79 -12.37
N GLY A 31 -2.02 24.30 -11.17
CA GLY A 31 -1.67 23.47 -10.02
C GLY A 31 -2.74 22.44 -9.67
N VAL A 32 -4.02 22.85 -9.67
CA VAL A 32 -5.16 21.95 -9.46
C VAL A 32 -5.23 20.89 -10.57
N ILE A 33 -5.08 21.29 -11.83
CA ILE A 33 -5.07 20.35 -12.96
C ILE A 33 -3.92 19.35 -12.81
N VAL A 34 -2.73 19.79 -12.42
CA VAL A 34 -1.57 18.90 -12.21
C VAL A 34 -1.83 17.93 -11.06
N VAL A 35 -2.44 18.37 -9.96
CA VAL A 35 -2.76 17.50 -8.81
C VAL A 35 -3.85 16.49 -9.17
N LEU A 36 -4.89 16.90 -9.91
CA LEU A 36 -5.97 16.01 -10.34
C LEU A 36 -5.54 14.99 -11.39
N ASN A 37 -4.54 15.34 -12.23
CA ASN A 37 -3.95 14.45 -13.22
C ASN A 37 -2.66 13.79 -12.73
N ALA A 38 -2.22 14.08 -11.51
CA ALA A 38 -1.07 13.42 -10.93
C ALA A 38 -1.42 11.93 -10.85
N PRO A 39 -0.56 11.04 -11.39
CA PRO A 39 -0.76 9.62 -11.21
C PRO A 39 -0.87 9.36 -9.71
N SER A 40 -1.96 8.77 -9.26
CA SER A 40 -2.06 8.25 -7.92
C SER A 40 -0.92 7.25 -7.78
N THR A 41 0.18 7.65 -7.12
CA THR A 41 1.18 6.72 -6.63
C THR A 41 0.52 5.92 -5.53
N SER A 42 -0.26 4.91 -5.93
CA SER A 42 -0.62 3.81 -5.07
C SER A 42 0.68 3.25 -4.50
N PRO A 43 0.80 3.09 -3.19
CA PRO A 43 1.92 2.35 -2.60
C PRO A 43 1.98 0.97 -3.26
N GLY A 44 3.00 0.72 -4.08
CA GLY A 44 3.31 -0.58 -4.67
C GLY A 44 2.13 -1.30 -5.33
N GLY A 45 1.61 -0.76 -6.44
CA GLY A 45 0.80 -1.57 -7.36
C GLY A 45 1.68 -2.65 -7.99
N TYR A 46 1.46 -3.92 -7.63
CA TYR A 46 2.04 -5.05 -8.35
C TYR A 46 1.68 -4.92 -9.83
N SER A 47 2.69 -4.93 -10.70
CA SER A 47 2.53 -4.90 -12.15
C SER A 47 1.70 -6.10 -12.60
N THR A 48 0.42 -5.91 -12.88
CA THR A 48 -0.41 -6.89 -13.58
C THR A 48 -0.10 -6.83 -15.07
N GLY A 49 1.12 -7.24 -15.42
CA GLY A 49 1.36 -7.79 -16.75
C GLY A 49 0.56 -9.09 -16.85
N TYR A 50 -0.65 -9.03 -17.40
CA TYR A 50 -1.37 -10.22 -17.83
C TYR A 50 -0.70 -10.79 -19.10
N SER A 51 0.55 -11.20 -18.98
CA SER A 51 1.09 -12.27 -19.81
C SER A 51 0.41 -13.54 -19.30
N ASN A 52 -0.59 -14.07 -20.02
CA ASN A 52 -1.23 -15.38 -19.77
C ASN A 52 -1.01 -15.90 -18.35
N VAL A 53 -1.72 -15.32 -17.36
CA VAL A 53 -1.58 -15.76 -15.97
C VAL A 53 -2.08 -17.19 -15.94
N SER A 54 -1.15 -18.14 -16.02
CA SER A 54 -1.35 -19.54 -15.67
C SER A 54 -2.20 -19.56 -14.41
N ARG A 55 -3.33 -20.29 -14.45
CA ARG A 55 -4.34 -20.33 -13.37
C ARG A 55 -3.66 -20.18 -12.02
N ALA A 56 -4.05 -19.16 -11.24
CA ALA A 56 -3.52 -18.95 -9.91
C ALA A 56 -3.61 -20.28 -9.15
N VAL A 57 -2.45 -20.82 -8.78
CA VAL A 57 -2.37 -22.04 -7.98
C VAL A 57 -2.94 -21.65 -6.61
N GLY A 58 -4.08 -22.24 -6.25
CA GLY A 58 -4.65 -22.05 -4.92
C GLY A 58 -3.64 -22.50 -3.86
N VAL A 59 -3.46 -21.67 -2.83
CA VAL A 59 -2.57 -21.98 -1.70
C VAL A 59 -3.43 -22.23 -0.47
N ARG A 60 -3.27 -23.40 0.15
CA ARG A 60 -3.85 -23.72 1.46
C ARG A 60 -2.77 -23.59 2.53
N ILE A 61 -3.09 -22.86 3.58
CA ILE A 61 -2.21 -22.59 4.72
C ILE A 61 -2.91 -23.09 5.97
N VAL A 62 -2.21 -23.91 6.76
CA VAL A 62 -2.69 -24.42 8.05
C VAL A 62 -1.65 -24.06 9.11
N ILE A 63 -2.06 -23.27 10.09
CA ILE A 63 -1.24 -22.96 11.27
C ILE A 63 -1.35 -24.15 12.23
N ILE A 64 -0.25 -24.88 12.43
CA ILE A 64 -0.21 -26.06 13.30
C ILE A 64 0.20 -25.68 14.72
N VAL A 65 1.17 -24.78 14.88
CA VAL A 65 1.63 -24.29 16.18
C VAL A 65 1.49 -22.78 16.22
N ASP A 66 0.83 -22.27 17.25
CA ASP A 66 0.70 -20.85 17.57
C ASP A 66 0.67 -20.67 19.09
N ASN A 67 0.92 -19.47 19.56
CA ASN A 67 0.82 -19.10 20.96
C ASN A 67 -0.61 -18.80 21.42
N ASN A 68 -1.54 -18.57 20.47
CA ASN A 68 -2.91 -18.26 20.77
C ASN A 68 -3.83 -19.49 20.60
N PRO A 69 -4.71 -19.79 21.58
CA PRO A 69 -5.64 -20.90 21.45
C PRO A 69 -6.68 -20.64 20.35
N TYR A 70 -7.00 -21.67 19.56
CA TYR A 70 -8.00 -21.59 18.50
C TYR A 70 -9.31 -22.32 18.84
N LYS A 71 -9.24 -23.63 19.08
CA LYS A 71 -10.40 -24.46 19.45
C LYS A 71 -10.00 -25.54 20.48
N PRO A 72 -10.96 -26.06 21.28
CA PRO A 72 -10.68 -27.14 22.22
C PRO A 72 -10.02 -28.34 21.53
N GLY A 73 -9.02 -28.92 22.20
CA GLY A 73 -8.24 -30.05 21.69
C GLY A 73 -6.98 -29.66 20.93
N LEU A 74 -6.76 -28.39 20.58
CA LEU A 74 -5.45 -27.93 20.08
C LEU A 74 -4.61 -27.37 21.22
N GLU A 75 -3.32 -27.66 21.16
CA GLU A 75 -2.32 -27.24 22.14
C GLU A 75 -1.62 -25.97 21.67
N THR A 76 -1.18 -25.12 22.60
CA THR A 76 -0.46 -23.88 22.30
C THR A 76 1.00 -23.99 22.74
N ALA A 77 1.88 -23.30 22.01
CA ALA A 77 3.28 -23.13 22.39
C ALA A 77 3.81 -21.79 21.90
N TRP A 78 4.82 -21.25 22.57
CA TRP A 78 5.50 -20.03 22.12
C TRP A 78 6.39 -20.33 20.91
N GLY A 79 5.82 -20.18 19.71
CA GLY A 79 6.50 -20.32 18.43
C GLY A 79 5.50 -20.44 17.29
N LEU A 80 5.96 -20.85 16.11
CA LEU A 80 5.15 -20.93 14.92
C LEU A 80 5.51 -22.19 14.12
N SER A 81 4.51 -22.85 13.57
CA SER A 81 4.71 -23.86 12.52
C SER A 81 3.52 -23.85 11.58
N ILE A 82 3.78 -23.88 10.27
CA ILE A 82 2.78 -23.71 9.22
C ILE A 82 2.95 -24.79 8.17
N TYR A 83 1.89 -25.54 7.90
CA TYR A 83 1.81 -26.43 6.76
C TYR A 83 1.20 -25.71 5.55
N VAL A 84 1.89 -25.79 4.41
CA VAL A 84 1.52 -25.09 3.18
C VAL A 84 1.34 -26.10 2.06
N GLU A 85 0.24 -25.98 1.32
CA GLU A 85 -0.01 -26.70 0.08
C GLU A 85 -0.20 -25.69 -1.05
N ALA A 86 0.61 -25.81 -2.11
CA ALA A 86 0.55 -24.98 -3.29
C ALA A 86 0.69 -25.85 -4.54
N GLY A 87 -0.43 -26.18 -5.17
CA GLY A 87 -0.45 -27.02 -6.37
C GLY A 87 -0.01 -28.45 -6.05
N ASN A 88 1.11 -28.88 -6.63
CA ASN A 88 1.69 -30.21 -6.39
C ASN A 88 2.81 -30.21 -5.34
N VAL A 89 3.03 -29.09 -4.66
CA VAL A 89 4.05 -28.96 -3.63
C VAL A 89 3.37 -28.77 -2.28
N SER A 90 3.81 -29.53 -1.30
CA SER A 90 3.50 -29.27 0.10
C SER A 90 4.78 -29.24 0.93
N PHE A 91 4.81 -28.38 1.93
CA PHE A 91 5.94 -28.26 2.84
C PHE A 91 5.52 -27.75 4.21
N LEU A 92 6.34 -28.05 5.20
CA LEU A 92 6.23 -27.52 6.54
C LEU A 92 7.23 -26.37 6.71
N PHE A 93 6.75 -25.20 7.08
CA PHE A 93 7.56 -24.05 7.46
C PHE A 93 7.70 -23.99 8.98
N ASP A 94 8.94 -24.12 9.46
CA ASP A 94 9.31 -24.22 10.88
C ASP A 94 8.62 -25.40 11.61
N THR A 95 9.15 -25.81 12.75
CA THR A 95 8.59 -26.89 13.59
C THR A 95 8.10 -26.38 14.94
N GLY A 96 8.29 -25.09 15.22
CA GLY A 96 8.03 -24.53 16.54
C GLY A 96 8.95 -25.14 17.62
N PRO A 97 8.70 -24.84 18.90
CA PRO A 97 9.59 -25.23 20.00
C PRO A 97 9.37 -26.65 20.53
N SER A 98 8.25 -27.30 20.17
CA SER A 98 7.85 -28.59 20.74
C SER A 98 7.35 -29.56 19.66
N PRO A 99 8.07 -30.67 19.41
CA PRO A 99 7.63 -31.68 18.45
C PRO A 99 6.35 -32.40 18.89
N ASP A 100 6.09 -32.49 20.20
CA ASP A 100 4.88 -33.11 20.73
C ASP A 100 3.65 -32.27 20.41
N VAL A 101 3.72 -30.95 20.63
CA VAL A 101 2.64 -30.00 20.30
C VAL A 101 2.41 -29.97 18.78
N LEU A 102 3.49 -29.97 18.00
CA LEU A 102 3.43 -30.04 16.54
C LEU A 102 2.69 -31.30 16.08
N GLY A 103 3.10 -32.48 16.54
CA GLY A 103 2.49 -33.76 16.17
C GLY A 103 1.04 -33.85 16.60
N ALA A 104 0.75 -33.52 17.86
CA ALA A 104 -0.59 -33.61 18.42
C ALA A 104 -1.58 -32.63 17.75
N ASN A 105 -1.13 -31.45 17.32
CA ASN A 105 -1.95 -30.53 16.54
C ASN A 105 -2.09 -30.98 15.09
N ALA A 106 -1.02 -31.48 14.46
CA ALA A 106 -1.06 -31.97 13.09
C ALA A 106 -2.07 -33.12 12.94
N GLU A 107 -2.09 -34.07 13.87
CA GLU A 107 -3.06 -35.17 13.89
C GLU A 107 -4.52 -34.70 14.01
N ARG A 108 -4.77 -33.60 14.72
CA ARG A 108 -6.12 -33.05 14.94
C ARG A 108 -6.59 -32.07 13.87
N LEU A 109 -5.65 -31.60 13.04
CA LEU A 109 -5.90 -30.68 11.93
C LEU A 109 -5.84 -31.37 10.56
N ALA A 110 -5.38 -32.62 10.52
CA ALA A 110 -5.40 -33.50 9.35
C ALA A 110 -6.83 -33.70 8.81
#